data_AF-A0A9W9B1B6-F1
#
_entry.id   AF-A0A9W9B1B6-F1
#
_cell.length_a   1.000
_cell.length_b   1.000
_cell.length_c   1.000
_cell.angle_alpha   90.00
_cell.angle_beta   90.00
_cell.angle_gamma   90.00
#
_symmetry.space_group_name_H-M   'P 1'
#
loop_
_entity.id
_entity.type
_entity.pdbx_description
1 polymer ?
#
loop_
_entity_poly.entity_id
_entity_poly.type
_entity_poly.pdbx_seq_one_letter_code
_entity_poly.pdbx_strand_id
1 'polypeptide(L)'
;MQSVVFHAVSISSHLRRGSKFSSSSRYTMQSLFSSIHDAAESRRSRSTGWHNDERILIKDFAHATANRQVYAIAVHAVRSSASVQQQQHTFQVAHFRVFLILVPPPPELTPHESVELNNYAHNGLITSTEVAYHPYIYSQRQLTFLRVSVVNATTVVTVGQVLDCIFNENGRQRYQLDTTTGSGCRYWCQTVIRDMVVKGWLSEDAPRKTEEIAAAIQTYNPDVTVSEVGNPKGGVFY
;
A
#
# COMPACT_ATOMS: atom_id res chain seq x y z
N MET A 1 88.22 30.27 -29.86
CA MET A 1 88.48 30.58 -28.44
C MET A 1 87.98 29.40 -27.61
N GLN A 2 88.92 28.75 -26.91
CA GLN A 2 88.80 27.83 -25.74
C GLN A 2 87.73 26.70 -25.82
N SER A 3 88.04 25.41 -26.08
CA SER A 3 88.80 24.42 -25.25
C SER A 3 88.08 24.15 -23.91
N VAL A 4 87.73 22.94 -23.43
CA VAL A 4 88.50 21.70 -23.18
C VAL A 4 87.48 20.58 -22.77
N VAL A 5 87.40 19.41 -23.44
CA VAL A 5 87.89 18.03 -23.12
C VAL A 5 87.04 17.12 -22.18
N PHE A 6 86.84 15.91 -22.72
CA PHE A 6 86.41 14.58 -22.25
C PHE A 6 86.76 14.12 -20.81
N HIS A 7 85.93 13.21 -20.26
CA HIS A 7 86.36 11.85 -19.89
C HIS A 7 85.18 10.88 -19.68
N ALA A 8 85.36 9.65 -20.17
CA ALA A 8 84.52 8.48 -19.92
C ALA A 8 85.21 7.58 -18.89
N VAL A 9 84.46 6.98 -17.96
CA VAL A 9 84.86 5.77 -17.22
C VAL A 9 83.62 4.92 -16.98
N SER A 10 83.79 3.61 -17.18
CA SER A 10 82.80 2.54 -17.01
C SER A 10 83.22 1.59 -15.87
N ILE A 11 82.24 0.81 -15.38
CA ILE A 11 82.31 -0.57 -14.82
C ILE A 11 81.86 -0.76 -13.34
N SER A 12 80.82 -1.61 -13.22
CA SER A 12 80.42 -2.55 -12.13
C SER A 12 80.00 -2.01 -10.75
N SER A 13 79.08 -2.62 -9.99
CA SER A 13 78.38 -3.92 -10.03
C SER A 13 77.27 -3.94 -8.95
N HIS A 14 76.44 -4.99 -8.95
CA HIS A 14 75.56 -5.53 -7.87
C HIS A 14 74.02 -5.43 -8.05
N LEU A 15 73.48 -6.49 -8.69
CA LEU A 15 72.35 -7.34 -8.28
C LEU A 15 71.43 -6.88 -7.11
N ARG A 16 70.12 -6.73 -7.36
CA ARG A 16 69.04 -7.72 -7.01
C ARG A 16 67.61 -7.22 -7.31
N ARG A 17 66.88 -8.05 -8.07
CA ARG A 17 65.44 -8.41 -8.09
C ARG A 17 64.37 -7.43 -7.54
N GLY A 18 63.32 -7.22 -8.34
CA GLY A 18 61.97 -6.90 -7.85
C GLY A 18 60.98 -6.55 -8.96
N SER A 19 60.17 -7.52 -9.37
CA SER A 19 59.04 -7.36 -10.30
C SER A 19 57.87 -6.59 -9.67
N LYS A 20 57.08 -5.88 -10.50
CA LYS A 20 55.60 -5.79 -10.39
C LYS A 20 55.01 -5.00 -11.57
N PHE A 21 54.45 -5.72 -12.53
CA PHE A 21 53.40 -5.22 -13.43
C PHE A 21 52.10 -5.10 -12.60
N SER A 22 51.46 -3.93 -12.59
CA SER A 22 50.21 -3.70 -11.87
C SER A 22 49.04 -3.41 -12.81
N SER A 23 47.99 -4.18 -12.58
CA SER A 23 46.69 -4.27 -13.23
C SER A 23 45.82 -3.03 -13.07
N SER A 24 45.45 -2.36 -14.17
CA SER A 24 44.49 -1.23 -14.13
C SER A 24 43.17 -1.47 -14.90
N SER A 25 42.87 -2.70 -15.31
CA SER A 25 41.64 -2.98 -16.09
C SER A 25 40.60 -3.86 -15.37
N ARG A 26 40.84 -4.29 -14.12
CA ARG A 26 39.86 -5.10 -13.35
C ARG A 26 39.05 -4.28 -12.33
N TYR A 27 39.47 -3.05 -12.02
CA TYR A 27 38.81 -2.22 -11.00
C TYR A 27 37.54 -1.50 -11.49
N THR A 28 37.34 -1.37 -12.81
CA THR A 28 36.20 -0.63 -13.36
C THR A 28 34.93 -1.47 -13.48
N MET A 29 35.04 -2.77 -13.76
CA MET A 29 33.87 -3.66 -13.88
C MET A 29 33.30 -4.06 -12.52
N GLN A 30 34.14 -4.33 -11.51
CA GLN A 30 33.66 -4.64 -10.15
C GLN A 30 32.89 -3.46 -9.54
N SER A 31 33.34 -2.22 -9.79
CA SER A 31 32.63 -1.02 -9.36
C SER A 31 31.25 -0.87 -10.02
N LEU A 32 31.12 -1.23 -11.31
CA LEU A 32 29.83 -1.15 -12.01
C LEU A 32 28.85 -2.23 -11.51
N PHE A 33 29.31 -3.46 -11.32
CA PHE A 33 28.47 -4.56 -10.80
C PHE A 33 28.05 -4.33 -9.34
N SER A 34 28.95 -3.80 -8.49
CA SER A 34 28.58 -3.32 -7.15
C SER A 34 27.55 -2.19 -7.25
N SER A 35 27.73 -1.20 -8.14
CA SER A 35 26.75 -0.11 -8.28
C SER A 35 25.37 -0.57 -8.76
N ILE A 36 25.29 -1.61 -9.60
CA ILE A 36 24.03 -2.19 -10.05
C ILE A 36 23.42 -3.04 -8.95
N HIS A 37 24.23 -3.78 -8.20
CA HIS A 37 23.76 -4.57 -7.06
C HIS A 37 23.28 -3.67 -5.92
N ASP A 38 23.99 -2.58 -5.63
CA ASP A 38 23.62 -1.54 -4.66
C ASP A 38 22.43 -0.71 -5.16
N ALA A 39 22.30 -0.50 -6.48
CA ALA A 39 21.11 0.12 -7.07
C ALA A 39 19.89 -0.82 -7.06
N ALA A 40 20.11 -2.13 -7.23
CA ALA A 40 19.08 -3.16 -7.16
C ALA A 40 18.70 -3.45 -5.70
N GLU A 41 19.64 -3.41 -4.77
CA GLU A 41 19.43 -3.50 -3.34
C GLU A 41 18.80 -2.24 -2.79
N SER A 42 19.16 -1.03 -3.26
CA SER A 42 18.43 0.20 -2.90
C SER A 42 17.05 0.29 -3.56
N ARG A 43 16.84 -0.34 -4.73
CA ARG A 43 15.49 -0.56 -5.29
C ARG A 43 14.69 -1.60 -4.50
N ARG A 44 15.33 -2.61 -3.92
CA ARG A 44 14.70 -3.58 -2.99
C ARG A 44 14.55 -3.03 -1.57
N SER A 45 15.41 -2.11 -1.14
CA SER A 45 15.40 -1.43 0.16
C SER A 45 14.53 -0.18 0.17
N ARG A 46 14.04 0.25 -1.01
CA ARG A 46 12.70 0.85 -1.12
C ARG A 46 11.65 -0.24 -0.88
N SER A 47 11.76 -0.94 0.24
CA SER A 47 10.61 -1.53 0.91
C SER A 47 9.69 -0.35 1.25
N THR A 48 8.90 0.05 0.26
CA THR A 48 7.50 0.45 0.41
C THR A 48 7.29 1.29 1.66
N GLY A 49 7.65 2.58 1.60
CA GLY A 49 7.76 3.49 2.76
C GLY A 49 6.55 3.49 3.69
N TRP A 50 5.38 3.07 3.21
CA TRP A 50 4.17 2.84 3.98
C TRP A 50 4.24 1.72 5.03
N HIS A 51 5.13 0.72 4.93
CA HIS A 51 5.26 -0.35 5.94
C HIS A 51 5.78 0.16 7.30
N ASN A 52 6.40 1.35 7.29
CA ASN A 52 6.95 1.98 8.50
C ASN A 52 6.12 3.18 8.96
N ASP A 53 5.00 3.49 8.28
CA ASP A 53 4.11 4.57 8.71
C ASP A 53 3.25 4.06 9.88
N GLU A 54 3.33 4.73 11.02
CA GLU A 54 2.60 4.35 12.25
C GLU A 54 1.06 4.34 12.08
N ARG A 55 0.55 5.02 11.05
CA ARG A 55 -0.88 5.03 10.72
C ARG A 55 -1.30 3.79 9.94
N ILE A 56 -0.35 2.94 9.52
CA ILE A 56 -0.62 1.72 8.78
C ILE A 56 -0.24 0.53 9.66
N LEU A 57 -1.24 -0.28 9.98
CA LEU A 57 -1.07 -1.46 10.82
C LEU A 57 -1.10 -2.70 9.94
N ILE A 58 0.04 -3.38 9.86
CA ILE A 58 0.19 -4.61 9.06
C ILE A 58 -0.07 -5.81 9.96
N LYS A 59 -1.04 -6.66 9.57
CA LYS A 59 -1.40 -7.88 10.31
C LYS A 59 -1.43 -9.09 9.39
N ASP A 60 -0.80 -10.18 9.82
CA ASP A 60 -0.80 -11.47 9.10
C ASP A 60 -0.40 -11.39 7.62
N PHE A 61 0.25 -10.29 7.21
CA PHE A 61 0.57 -9.99 5.82
C PHE A 61 2.00 -10.44 5.50
N ALA A 62 2.13 -11.59 4.84
CA ALA A 62 3.43 -12.06 4.37
C ALA A 62 3.93 -11.19 3.19
N HIS A 63 5.24 -10.95 3.10
CA HIS A 63 5.85 -10.19 1.99
C HIS A 63 5.48 -10.77 0.61
N ALA A 64 5.32 -12.09 0.49
CA ALA A 64 4.88 -12.74 -0.74
C ALA A 64 3.48 -12.30 -1.21
N THR A 65 2.62 -11.85 -0.28
CA THR A 65 1.26 -11.37 -0.57
C THR A 65 1.28 -10.13 -1.46
N ALA A 66 2.29 -9.26 -1.33
CA ALA A 66 2.43 -8.06 -2.16
C ALA A 66 2.58 -8.39 -3.66
N ASN A 67 3.11 -9.57 -4.00
CA ASN A 67 3.29 -9.99 -5.39
C ASN A 67 2.05 -10.70 -5.98
N ARG A 68 1.00 -10.93 -5.19
CA ARG A 68 -0.19 -11.63 -5.64
C ARG A 68 -1.06 -10.73 -6.50
N GLN A 69 -1.64 -11.29 -7.56
CA GLN A 69 -2.61 -10.61 -8.40
C GLN A 69 -3.92 -10.34 -7.65
N VAL A 70 -4.49 -9.17 -7.88
CA VAL A 70 -5.85 -8.81 -7.49
C VAL A 70 -6.78 -9.09 -8.67
N TYR A 71 -7.78 -9.95 -8.46
CA TYR A 71 -8.77 -10.32 -9.46
C TYR A 71 -10.04 -9.48 -9.39
N ALA A 72 -10.37 -9.01 -8.20
CA ALA A 72 -11.52 -8.19 -7.93
C ALA A 72 -11.31 -7.39 -6.63
N ILE A 73 -12.16 -6.40 -6.41
CA ILE A 73 -12.36 -5.80 -5.09
C ILE A 73 -13.74 -6.17 -4.57
N ALA A 74 -13.87 -6.34 -3.25
CA ALA A 74 -15.16 -6.38 -2.58
C ALA A 74 -15.29 -5.15 -1.66
N VAL A 75 -16.34 -4.36 -1.89
CA VAL A 75 -16.76 -3.32 -0.96
C VAL A 75 -17.70 -3.97 0.03
N HIS A 76 -17.34 -3.95 1.30
CA HIS A 76 -18.04 -4.67 2.35
C HIS A 76 -18.49 -3.69 3.43
N ALA A 77 -19.75 -3.78 3.82
CA ALA A 77 -20.30 -3.01 4.94
C ALA A 77 -20.73 -3.95 6.07
N VAL A 78 -20.30 -3.62 7.29
CA VAL A 78 -20.77 -4.27 8.53
C VAL A 78 -21.41 -3.28 9.48
N ARG A 79 -22.21 -3.79 10.39
CA ARG A 79 -22.69 -3.09 11.58
C ARG A 79 -21.52 -2.93 12.56
N SER A 80 -21.30 -1.69 12.99
CA SER A 80 -20.35 -1.31 14.02
C SER A 80 -21.02 -0.31 14.98
N SER A 81 -20.30 0.13 16.01
CA SER A 81 -20.76 1.15 16.95
C SER A 81 -19.80 2.34 16.94
N ALA A 82 -20.35 3.54 16.85
CA ALA A 82 -19.60 4.78 17.00
C ALA A 82 -19.98 5.44 18.34
N SER A 83 -19.01 6.12 18.96
CA SER A 83 -19.18 6.87 20.19
C SER A 83 -18.84 8.34 19.94
N VAL A 84 -19.75 9.27 20.24
CA VAL A 84 -19.44 10.71 20.19
C VAL A 84 -18.89 11.15 21.54
N GLN A 85 -17.65 11.68 21.56
CA GLN A 85 -16.95 12.08 22.78
C GLN A 85 -17.73 13.08 23.66
N GLN A 86 -18.58 13.93 23.06
CA GLN A 86 -19.28 14.98 23.80
C GLN A 86 -20.57 14.53 24.51
N GLN A 87 -21.10 13.33 24.25
CA GLN A 87 -22.42 12.93 24.77
C GLN A 87 -22.50 11.51 25.36
N GLN A 88 -21.39 10.74 25.39
CA GLN A 88 -21.39 9.32 25.82
C GLN A 88 -22.49 8.46 25.16
N HIS A 89 -22.98 8.89 23.99
CA HIS A 89 -24.00 8.17 23.26
C HIS A 89 -23.32 7.27 22.23
N THR A 90 -23.62 5.97 22.31
CA THR A 90 -23.22 4.99 21.29
C THR A 90 -24.39 4.77 20.35
N PHE A 91 -24.10 4.71 19.05
CA PHE A 91 -25.12 4.45 18.03
C PHE A 91 -24.57 3.51 16.96
N GLN A 92 -25.50 2.79 16.31
CA GLN A 92 -25.16 1.82 15.28
C GLN A 92 -24.79 2.53 13.99
N VAL A 93 -23.65 2.17 13.42
CA VAL A 93 -23.14 2.74 12.16
C VAL A 93 -22.76 1.63 11.17
N ALA A 94 -22.89 1.93 9.89
CA ALA A 94 -22.35 1.10 8.83
C ALA A 94 -20.86 1.41 8.64
N HIS A 95 -20.01 0.42 8.91
CA HIS A 95 -18.57 0.52 8.69
C HIS A 95 -18.18 -0.13 7.37
N PHE A 96 -17.55 0.63 6.49
CA PHE A 96 -17.15 0.21 5.15
C PHE A 96 -15.68 -0.18 5.12
N ARG A 97 -15.39 -1.26 4.40
CA ARG A 97 -14.05 -1.82 4.20
C ARG A 97 -13.88 -2.25 2.74
N VAL A 98 -12.64 -2.29 2.27
CA VAL A 98 -12.31 -2.81 0.93
C VAL A 98 -11.50 -4.08 1.10
N PHE A 99 -11.85 -5.11 0.34
CA PHE A 99 -11.08 -6.35 0.27
C PHE A 99 -10.52 -6.52 -1.14
N LEU A 100 -9.22 -6.76 -1.24
CA LEU A 100 -8.56 -7.14 -2.49
C LEU A 100 -8.64 -8.66 -2.63
N ILE A 101 -9.36 -9.16 -3.63
CA ILE A 101 -9.60 -10.59 -3.83
C ILE A 101 -8.44 -11.18 -4.62
N LEU A 102 -7.77 -12.20 -4.07
CA LEU A 102 -6.51 -12.75 -4.59
C LEU A 102 -6.66 -14.07 -5.36
N VAL A 103 -7.89 -14.50 -5.58
CA VAL A 103 -8.24 -15.68 -6.37
C VAL A 103 -9.25 -15.29 -7.45
N PRO A 104 -9.26 -15.94 -8.62
CA PRO A 104 -10.30 -15.72 -9.62
C PRO A 104 -11.67 -15.93 -8.97
N PRO A 105 -12.66 -15.04 -9.16
CA PRO A 105 -13.94 -15.14 -8.49
C PRO A 105 -14.68 -16.43 -8.93
N PRO A 106 -14.90 -17.40 -8.03
CA PRO A 106 -15.88 -18.47 -8.19
C PRO A 106 -17.26 -18.00 -7.68
N PRO A 107 -18.34 -18.76 -7.93
CA PRO A 107 -19.69 -18.40 -7.51
C PRO A 107 -19.82 -18.30 -5.99
N GLU A 108 -20.07 -17.08 -5.53
CA GLU A 108 -20.70 -16.60 -4.28
C GLU A 108 -20.24 -17.09 -2.89
N LEU A 109 -19.60 -18.26 -2.67
CA LEU A 109 -19.45 -18.79 -1.30
C LEU A 109 -18.19 -19.63 -0.98
N THR A 110 -17.19 -19.71 -1.85
CA THR A 110 -15.93 -20.42 -1.54
C THR A 110 -14.93 -19.53 -0.81
N PRO A 111 -14.04 -20.06 0.07
CA PRO A 111 -13.06 -19.24 0.78
C PRO A 111 -12.18 -18.47 -0.21
N HIS A 112 -12.38 -17.16 -0.28
CA HIS A 112 -11.52 -16.29 -1.08
C HIS A 112 -10.39 -15.79 -0.20
N GLU A 113 -9.15 -16.03 -0.64
CA GLU A 113 -8.00 -15.36 -0.08
C GLU A 113 -8.12 -13.87 -0.41
N SER A 114 -7.98 -13.01 0.60
CA SER A 114 -8.10 -11.57 0.40
C SER A 114 -7.16 -10.76 1.28
N VAL A 115 -6.93 -9.51 0.88
CA VAL A 115 -6.29 -8.50 1.72
C VAL A 115 -7.36 -7.48 2.10
N GLU A 116 -7.63 -7.37 3.40
CA GLU A 116 -8.51 -6.36 3.97
C GLU A 116 -7.77 -5.02 4.08
N LEU A 117 -8.43 -3.96 3.61
CA LEU A 117 -8.07 -2.57 3.80
C LEU A 117 -9.17 -1.94 4.66
N ASN A 118 -8.85 -1.71 5.93
CA ASN A 118 -9.80 -1.27 6.94
C ASN A 118 -9.32 0.02 7.59
N ASN A 119 -9.91 1.15 7.19
CA ASN A 119 -9.63 2.46 7.79
C ASN A 119 -10.59 2.74 8.95
N TYR A 120 -10.05 2.91 10.16
CA TYR A 120 -10.86 3.10 11.37
C TYR A 120 -10.23 4.14 12.30
N ALA A 121 -11.03 4.66 13.24
CA ALA A 121 -10.55 5.60 14.26
C ALA A 121 -9.80 4.86 15.38
N HIS A 122 -8.58 5.30 15.69
CA HIS A 122 -7.71 4.84 16.76
C HIS A 122 -7.33 6.03 17.68
N ASN A 123 -7.23 5.78 18.99
CA ASN A 123 -6.84 6.78 20.00
C ASN A 123 -7.56 8.13 19.88
N GLY A 124 -8.89 8.11 19.99
CA GLY A 124 -9.72 9.31 19.95
C GLY A 124 -9.99 9.80 18.54
N LEU A 125 -8.97 10.32 17.84
CA LEU A 125 -9.11 11.10 16.60
C LEU A 125 -8.15 10.71 15.46
N ILE A 126 -7.17 9.83 15.71
CA ILE A 126 -6.18 9.44 14.71
C ILE A 126 -6.76 8.29 13.90
N THR A 127 -6.76 8.40 12.58
CA THR A 127 -7.15 7.29 11.72
C THR A 127 -5.97 6.35 11.52
N SER A 128 -6.25 5.06 11.63
CA SER A 128 -5.32 4.00 11.24
C SER A 128 -5.95 3.20 10.11
N THR A 129 -5.11 2.77 9.16
CA THR A 129 -5.50 1.80 8.14
C THR A 129 -4.85 0.48 8.46
N GLU A 130 -5.67 -0.51 8.78
CA GLU A 130 -5.21 -1.89 8.87
C GLU A 130 -5.14 -2.49 7.47
N VAL A 131 -4.01 -3.12 7.18
CA VAL A 131 -3.78 -3.95 5.99
C VAL A 131 -3.54 -5.36 6.49
N ALA A 132 -4.52 -6.23 6.27
CA ALA A 132 -4.48 -7.58 6.82
C ALA A 132 -4.73 -8.63 5.74
N TYR A 133 -3.96 -9.72 5.75
CA TYR A 133 -4.40 -10.91 5.04
C TYR A 133 -5.57 -11.53 5.80
N HIS A 134 -6.72 -11.67 5.13
CA HIS A 134 -7.94 -12.16 5.77
C HIS A 134 -8.74 -12.97 4.76
N PRO A 135 -9.03 -14.27 5.01
CA PRO A 135 -9.95 -15.00 4.15
C PRO A 135 -11.36 -14.36 4.20
N TYR A 136 -11.87 -13.93 3.05
CA TYR A 136 -13.05 -13.07 2.97
C TYR A 136 -14.32 -13.70 3.56
N ILE A 137 -14.40 -15.04 3.51
CA ILE A 137 -15.52 -15.81 4.06
C ILE A 137 -15.78 -15.53 5.55
N TYR A 138 -14.75 -15.18 6.31
CA TYR A 138 -14.89 -14.85 7.73
C TYR A 138 -15.58 -13.52 7.95
N SER A 139 -15.46 -12.57 7.02
CA SER A 139 -16.19 -11.30 7.06
C SER A 139 -17.65 -11.47 6.65
N GLN A 140 -17.94 -12.35 5.68
CA GLN A 140 -19.32 -12.60 5.22
C GLN A 140 -20.19 -13.34 6.26
N ARG A 141 -19.58 -14.16 7.11
CA ARG A 141 -20.29 -14.98 8.12
C ARG A 141 -20.50 -14.27 9.45
N GLN A 142 -20.12 -13.00 9.57
CA GLN A 142 -20.32 -12.25 10.79
C GLN A 142 -21.79 -11.90 10.95
N LEU A 143 -22.31 -11.98 12.18
CA LEU A 143 -23.68 -11.53 12.51
C LEU A 143 -23.88 -10.03 12.24
N THR A 144 -22.78 -9.29 12.13
CA THR A 144 -22.76 -7.86 11.81
C THR A 144 -22.75 -7.59 10.30
N PHE A 145 -22.73 -8.61 9.44
CA PHE A 145 -22.76 -8.41 7.98
C PHE A 145 -23.98 -7.60 7.57
N LEU A 146 -23.76 -6.54 6.79
CA LEU A 146 -24.85 -5.78 6.18
C LEU A 146 -24.93 -6.10 4.70
N ARG A 147 -23.93 -5.71 3.91
CA ARG A 147 -23.99 -5.79 2.45
C ARG A 147 -22.59 -5.88 1.85
N VAL A 148 -22.53 -6.41 0.63
CA VAL A 148 -21.31 -6.48 -0.20
C VAL A 148 -21.64 -6.10 -1.64
N SER A 149 -20.67 -5.53 -2.35
CA SER A 149 -20.64 -5.51 -3.80
C SER A 149 -19.23 -5.83 -4.29
N VAL A 150 -19.14 -6.61 -5.36
CA VAL A 150 -17.86 -7.04 -5.95
C VAL A 150 -17.68 -6.37 -7.30
N VAL A 151 -16.46 -5.91 -7.58
CA VAL A 151 -16.06 -5.33 -8.87
C VAL A 151 -14.82 -6.04 -9.35
N ASN A 152 -14.88 -6.62 -10.54
CA ASN A 152 -13.74 -7.32 -11.14
C ASN A 152 -12.66 -6.32 -11.58
N ALA A 153 -11.40 -6.72 -11.44
CA ALA A 153 -10.28 -6.00 -12.03
C ALA A 153 -10.34 -6.10 -13.56
N THR A 154 -10.11 -4.98 -14.24
CA THR A 154 -10.10 -4.88 -15.71
C THR A 154 -8.73 -5.18 -16.30
N THR A 155 -7.67 -5.12 -15.48
CA THR A 155 -6.28 -5.37 -15.86
C THR A 155 -5.57 -6.18 -14.78
N VAL A 156 -4.44 -6.80 -15.15
CA VAL A 156 -3.56 -7.46 -14.17
C VAL A 156 -2.90 -6.40 -13.29
N VAL A 157 -3.17 -6.46 -11.99
CA VAL A 157 -2.56 -5.60 -10.96
C VAL A 157 -2.22 -6.44 -9.73
N THR A 158 -1.12 -6.14 -9.05
CA THR A 158 -0.73 -6.82 -7.81
C THR A 158 -1.18 -6.05 -6.57
N VAL A 159 -1.25 -6.75 -5.43
CA VAL A 159 -1.50 -6.13 -4.12
C VAL A 159 -0.50 -4.99 -3.86
N GLY A 160 0.79 -5.22 -4.10
CA GLY A 160 1.84 -4.21 -3.89
C GLY A 160 1.62 -2.95 -4.72
N GLN A 161 1.22 -3.10 -5.99
CA GLN A 161 0.89 -1.95 -6.85
C GLN A 161 -0.32 -1.17 -6.32
N VAL A 162 -1.35 -1.87 -5.83
CA VAL A 162 -2.51 -1.22 -5.22
C VAL A 162 -2.11 -0.45 -3.96
N LEU A 163 -1.36 -1.07 -3.05
CA LEU A 163 -0.92 -0.44 -1.80
C LEU A 163 0.02 0.74 -2.04
N ASP A 164 0.92 0.64 -3.03
CA ASP A 164 1.79 1.76 -3.42
C ASP A 164 0.99 2.94 -3.99
N CYS A 165 0.00 2.67 -4.84
CA CYS A 165 -0.89 3.72 -5.33
C CYS A 165 -1.64 4.42 -4.19
N ILE A 166 -2.22 3.64 -3.28
CA ILE A 166 -3.00 4.17 -2.16
C ILE A 166 -2.11 4.98 -1.20
N PHE A 167 -0.95 4.46 -0.81
CA PHE A 167 -0.18 5.02 0.30
C PHE A 167 1.03 5.86 -0.10
N ASN A 168 1.76 5.46 -1.14
CA ASN A 168 2.95 6.21 -1.58
C ASN A 168 2.58 7.34 -2.54
N GLU A 169 1.72 7.05 -3.51
CA GLU A 169 1.37 8.05 -4.54
C GLU A 169 0.30 9.02 -4.03
N ASN A 170 -0.77 8.50 -3.41
CA ASN A 170 -1.93 9.30 -3.03
C ASN A 170 -2.02 9.64 -1.53
N GLY A 171 -1.17 9.03 -0.69
CA GLY A 171 -1.11 9.35 0.74
C GLY A 171 -2.41 9.11 1.52
N ARG A 172 -3.22 8.11 1.15
CA ARG A 172 -4.56 7.90 1.70
C ARG A 172 -4.60 7.47 3.17
N GLN A 173 -3.48 7.06 3.74
CA GLN A 173 -3.32 6.83 5.18
C GLN A 173 -3.43 8.11 6.01
N ARG A 174 -3.31 9.28 5.38
CA ARG A 174 -3.42 10.60 6.03
C ARG A 174 -4.86 11.08 6.15
N TYR A 175 -5.81 10.35 5.55
CA TYR A 175 -7.22 10.63 5.66
C TYR A 175 -7.70 10.58 7.10
N GLN A 176 -8.35 11.63 7.59
CA GLN A 176 -8.98 11.66 8.90
C GLN A 176 -10.50 11.46 8.77
N LEU A 177 -11.08 10.67 9.68
CA LEU A 177 -12.54 10.50 9.79
C LEU A 177 -13.15 11.76 10.42
N ASP A 178 -14.43 12.01 10.16
CA ASP A 178 -15.17 13.07 10.85
C ASP A 178 -15.18 12.76 12.36
N THR A 179 -14.59 13.66 13.13
CA THR A 179 -14.31 13.49 14.55
C THR A 179 -15.55 13.61 15.44
N THR A 180 -16.64 14.18 14.90
CA THR A 180 -17.90 14.38 15.64
C THR A 180 -18.83 13.18 15.46
N THR A 181 -18.78 12.54 14.30
CA THR A 181 -19.72 11.48 13.91
C THR A 181 -19.05 10.11 13.78
N GLY A 182 -17.71 10.05 13.80
CA GLY A 182 -16.94 8.85 13.46
C GLY A 182 -17.10 8.43 12.00
N SER A 183 -17.65 9.31 11.16
CA SER A 183 -18.11 8.99 9.82
C SER A 183 -17.05 9.28 8.76
N GLY A 184 -17.03 8.50 7.69
CA GLY A 184 -16.11 8.74 6.57
C GLY A 184 -15.40 7.51 6.01
N CYS A 185 -15.56 6.33 6.62
CA CYS A 185 -15.02 5.08 6.05
C CYS A 185 -15.62 4.79 4.67
N ARG A 186 -16.89 5.14 4.43
CA ARG A 186 -17.52 5.06 3.10
C ARG A 186 -16.81 5.95 2.07
N TYR A 187 -16.57 7.21 2.42
CA TYR A 187 -15.87 8.16 1.54
C TYR A 187 -14.42 7.73 1.30
N TRP A 188 -13.73 7.23 2.32
CA TRP A 188 -12.38 6.66 2.16
C TRP A 188 -12.37 5.49 1.18
N CYS A 189 -13.29 4.51 1.37
CA CYS A 189 -13.43 3.38 0.44
C CYS A 189 -13.70 3.87 -0.98
N GLN A 190 -14.64 4.80 -1.15
CA GLN A 190 -14.94 5.37 -2.46
C GLN A 190 -13.71 6.04 -3.09
N THR A 191 -12.92 6.77 -2.31
CA THR A 191 -11.71 7.44 -2.78
C THR A 191 -10.66 6.42 -3.22
N VAL A 192 -10.40 5.38 -2.43
CA VAL A 192 -9.49 4.28 -2.80
C VAL A 192 -9.94 3.61 -4.10
N ILE A 193 -11.24 3.36 -4.26
CA ILE A 193 -11.79 2.77 -5.49
C ILE A 193 -11.59 3.72 -6.68
N ARG A 194 -11.81 5.04 -6.50
CA ARG A 194 -11.54 6.04 -7.54
C ARG A 194 -10.07 6.08 -7.94
N ASP A 195 -9.14 5.97 -7.00
CA ASP A 195 -7.70 5.90 -7.30
C ASP A 195 -7.40 4.70 -8.22
N MET A 196 -8.00 3.55 -7.95
CA MET A 196 -7.87 2.35 -8.80
C MET A 196 -8.51 2.53 -10.19
N VAL A 197 -9.62 3.26 -10.29
CA VAL A 197 -10.24 3.63 -11.58
C VAL A 197 -9.31 4.54 -12.38
N VAL A 198 -8.71 5.56 -11.75
CA VAL A 198 -7.76 6.47 -12.41
C VAL A 198 -6.55 5.72 -12.96
N LYS A 199 -6.13 4.63 -12.31
CA LYS A 199 -5.08 3.72 -12.80
C LYS A 199 -5.54 2.75 -13.90
N GLY A 200 -6.83 2.72 -14.22
CA GLY A 200 -7.42 1.82 -15.21
C GLY A 200 -7.59 0.38 -14.73
N TRP A 201 -7.52 0.13 -13.42
CA TRP A 201 -7.61 -1.22 -12.84
C TRP A 201 -9.03 -1.69 -12.57
N LEU A 202 -9.99 -0.76 -12.55
CA LEU A 202 -11.41 -1.02 -12.33
C LEU A 202 -12.24 -0.23 -13.36
N SER A 203 -13.49 -0.64 -13.55
CA SER A 203 -14.46 0.09 -14.38
C SER A 203 -14.86 1.43 -13.76
N GLU A 204 -15.23 2.40 -14.60
CA GLU A 204 -15.59 3.76 -14.16
C GLU A 204 -16.78 3.80 -13.18
N ASP A 205 -17.67 2.80 -13.23
CA ASP A 205 -18.83 2.70 -12.35
C ASP A 205 -18.51 2.07 -10.98
N ALA A 206 -17.30 1.54 -10.78
CA ALA A 206 -16.88 0.90 -9.54
C ALA A 206 -17.10 1.74 -8.27
N PRO A 207 -16.83 3.07 -8.25
CA PRO A 207 -17.06 3.88 -7.06
C PRO A 207 -18.53 3.91 -6.62
N ARG A 208 -19.47 3.78 -7.56
CA ARG A 208 -20.93 3.81 -7.32
C ARG A 208 -21.40 2.66 -6.43
N LYS A 209 -20.59 1.60 -6.29
CA LYS A 209 -20.90 0.46 -5.40
C LYS A 209 -21.01 0.86 -3.94
N THR A 210 -20.31 1.91 -3.52
CA THR A 210 -20.43 2.41 -2.13
C THR A 210 -21.81 3.03 -1.86
N GLU A 211 -22.38 3.72 -2.84
CA GLU A 211 -23.71 4.34 -2.78
C GLU A 211 -24.83 3.30 -2.90
N GLU A 212 -24.67 2.32 -3.78
CA GLU A 212 -25.63 1.21 -3.92
C GLU A 212 -25.78 0.45 -2.58
N ILE A 213 -24.65 0.11 -1.95
CA ILE A 213 -24.63 -0.52 -0.63
C ILE A 213 -25.30 0.39 0.41
N ALA A 214 -24.97 1.67 0.42
CA ALA A 214 -25.53 2.62 1.38
C ALA A 214 -27.06 2.74 1.27
N ALA A 215 -27.58 2.91 0.06
CA ALA A 215 -29.02 3.00 -0.20
C ALA A 215 -29.75 1.71 0.22
N ALA A 216 -29.13 0.56 -0.04
CA ALA A 216 -29.65 -0.72 0.42
C ALA A 216 -29.69 -0.81 1.95
N ILE A 217 -28.63 -0.39 2.65
CA ILE A 217 -28.61 -0.38 4.12
C ILE A 217 -29.70 0.55 4.67
N GLN A 218 -29.86 1.76 4.12
CA GLN A 218 -30.91 2.68 4.55
C GLN A 218 -32.32 2.09 4.36
N THR A 219 -32.51 1.26 3.34
CA THR A 219 -33.80 0.61 3.05
C THR A 219 -34.06 -0.59 3.97
N TYR A 220 -33.06 -1.44 4.20
CA TYR A 220 -33.24 -2.73 4.88
C TYR A 220 -32.77 -2.76 6.33
N ASN A 221 -32.04 -1.73 6.77
CA ASN A 221 -31.47 -1.60 8.11
C ASN A 221 -31.58 -0.13 8.58
N PRO A 222 -32.81 0.41 8.72
CA PRO A 222 -33.02 1.83 9.04
C PRO A 222 -32.50 2.25 10.41
N ASP A 223 -32.21 1.28 11.29
CA ASP A 223 -31.60 1.48 12.60
C ASP A 223 -30.07 1.71 12.53
N VAL A 224 -29.46 1.50 11.37
CA VAL A 224 -28.02 1.69 11.15
C VAL A 224 -27.78 3.02 10.44
N THR A 225 -27.02 3.89 11.08
CA THR A 225 -26.60 5.16 10.48
C THR A 225 -25.57 4.91 9.38
N VAL A 226 -25.78 5.50 8.21
CA VAL A 226 -24.83 5.44 7.09
C VAL A 226 -24.26 6.83 6.86
N SER A 227 -22.93 6.98 6.94
CA SER A 227 -22.22 8.24 6.72
C SER A 227 -22.54 8.84 5.35
N GLU A 228 -22.67 10.16 5.18
CA GLU A 228 -22.88 10.79 3.85
C GLU A 228 -21.67 10.60 2.89
N VAL A 229 -21.89 10.74 1.57
CA VAL A 229 -20.84 10.74 0.53
C VAL A 229 -20.67 12.19 0.21
N GLY A 230 -19.53 12.74 0.57
CA GLY A 230 -19.38 14.18 0.68
C GLY A 230 -19.17 14.49 2.14
N ASN A 231 -17.99 15.02 2.39
CA ASN A 231 -17.51 15.41 3.68
C ASN A 231 -18.11 16.78 4.04
N PRO A 232 -19.12 16.90 4.92
CA PRO A 232 -19.68 18.21 5.25
C PRO A 232 -18.74 19.00 6.18
N LYS A 233 -17.74 18.34 6.81
CA LYS A 233 -16.99 18.88 7.97
C LYS A 233 -15.49 18.52 8.11
N GLY A 234 -14.80 18.09 7.07
CA GLY A 234 -13.32 18.05 7.06
C GLY A 234 -12.59 16.72 7.34
N GLY A 235 -13.00 15.58 6.76
CA GLY A 235 -12.02 14.55 6.38
C GLY A 235 -11.08 15.06 5.27
N VAL A 236 -9.98 15.69 5.67
CA VAL A 236 -8.97 16.27 4.75
C VAL A 236 -7.83 15.27 4.57
N PHE A 237 -7.39 15.07 3.33
CA PHE A 237 -6.09 14.46 3.04
C PHE A 237 -5.04 15.57 3.23
N TYR A 238 -4.30 15.53 4.33
CA TYR A 238 -3.11 16.38 4.52
C TYR A 238 -1.86 15.71 3.95
#